data_AF-A0A662C7D8-F1
#
_entry.id   AF-A0A662C7D8-F1
#
_cell.length_a   1.000
_cell.length_b   1.000
_cell.length_c   1.000
_cell.angle_alpha   90.00
_cell.angle_beta   90.00
_cell.angle_gamma   90.00
#
_symmetry.space_group_name_H-M   'P 1'
#
loop_
_entity.id
_entity.type
_entity.pdbx_description
1 polymer ?
#
loop_
_entity_poly.entity_id
_entity_poly.type
_entity_poly.pdbx_seq_one_letter_code
_entity_poly.pdbx_strand_id
1 'polypeptide(L)'
;MKILLVTTVLFLGFLISSCTTGKNWNETKIENTLDTYEEFLFNNPETEHKDSVLLLIRELDWQFAKTSNKVAILDSFLLKYPENKEYKDSVSVLKPMLAWEEAVEENTVDIYRKFMDDYPESQNCDGAKRKIEKIKWEEVKKINKKEDYIEFLADVSLKNYIDSIDIKFEFKDFVGYAVSFDFKEKTKGG
;
A
#
# COMPACT_ATOMS: atom_id res chain seq x y z
N MET A 1 -46.58 46.11 -61.54
CA MET A 1 -47.00 45.94 -60.13
C MET A 1 -47.57 44.54 -59.94
N LYS A 2 -46.91 43.71 -59.10
CA LYS A 2 -47.28 42.39 -58.51
C LYS A 2 -45.98 41.58 -58.35
N ILE A 3 -45.24 41.85 -57.26
CA ILE A 3 -45.23 41.15 -55.96
C ILE A 3 -44.33 39.89 -55.99
N LEU A 4 -43.23 40.01 -55.24
CA LEU A 4 -42.32 38.97 -54.75
C LEU A 4 -43.07 37.79 -54.12
N LEU A 5 -42.53 36.57 -54.29
CA LEU A 5 -42.60 35.54 -53.25
C LEU A 5 -41.39 34.61 -53.39
N VAL A 6 -40.43 34.84 -52.49
CA VAL A 6 -39.25 34.01 -52.25
C VAL A 6 -39.75 32.72 -51.60
N THR A 7 -39.67 31.61 -52.33
CA THR A 7 -39.95 30.29 -51.75
C THR A 7 -38.68 29.74 -51.12
N THR A 8 -38.68 29.82 -49.80
CA THR A 8 -37.89 29.12 -48.80
C THR A 8 -37.26 27.82 -49.30
N VAL A 9 -35.93 27.75 -49.26
CA VAL A 9 -35.18 26.50 -49.35
C VAL A 9 -35.54 25.67 -48.12
N LEU A 10 -36.43 24.70 -48.31
CA LEU A 10 -36.60 23.58 -47.38
C LEU A 10 -35.30 22.78 -47.43
N PHE A 11 -34.36 23.16 -46.55
CA PHE A 11 -33.29 22.26 -46.14
C PHE A 11 -33.99 21.08 -45.47
N LEU A 12 -34.28 20.07 -46.29
CA LEU A 12 -34.60 18.74 -45.83
C LEU A 12 -33.33 18.25 -45.15
N GLY A 13 -33.20 18.57 -43.87
CA GLY A 13 -32.23 17.99 -42.97
C GLY A 13 -32.54 16.51 -42.88
N PHE A 14 -32.06 15.76 -43.88
CA PHE A 14 -31.91 14.34 -43.78
C PHE A 14 -30.89 14.15 -42.67
N LEU A 15 -31.41 13.92 -41.46
CA LEU A 15 -30.70 13.32 -40.35
C LEU A 15 -29.98 12.13 -40.95
N ILE A 16 -28.68 12.28 -41.14
CA ILE A 16 -27.80 11.18 -41.48
C ILE A 16 -27.94 10.30 -40.26
N SER A 17 -28.78 9.27 -40.41
CA SER A 17 -28.80 8.10 -39.55
C SER A 17 -27.39 7.55 -39.62
N SER A 18 -26.55 8.06 -38.71
CA SER A 18 -25.35 7.36 -38.36
C SER A 18 -25.88 6.15 -37.61
N CYS A 19 -26.09 5.07 -38.34
CA CYS A 19 -25.99 3.75 -37.76
C CYS A 19 -24.52 3.61 -37.33
N THR A 20 -24.15 4.30 -36.26
CA THR A 20 -22.87 4.16 -35.62
C THR A 20 -22.90 2.79 -35.00
N THR A 21 -22.07 1.92 -35.53
CA THR A 21 -21.71 0.63 -34.94
C THR A 21 -20.91 0.81 -33.63
N GLY A 22 -21.10 1.94 -32.94
CA GLY A 22 -20.47 2.28 -31.67
C GLY A 22 -21.44 2.01 -30.53
N LYS A 23 -20.92 1.42 -29.44
CA LYS A 23 -21.72 1.10 -28.25
C LYS A 23 -22.45 2.32 -27.72
N ASN A 24 -23.73 2.15 -27.40
CA ASN A 24 -24.48 3.19 -26.71
C ASN A 24 -24.19 3.16 -25.20
N TRP A 25 -24.64 4.20 -24.47
CA TRP A 25 -24.38 4.32 -23.03
C TRP A 25 -24.92 3.15 -22.21
N ASN A 26 -26.06 2.57 -22.60
CA ASN A 26 -26.66 1.47 -21.85
C ASN A 26 -25.86 0.18 -22.01
N GLU A 27 -25.39 -0.12 -23.22
CA GLU A 27 -24.50 -1.25 -23.48
C GLU A 27 -23.18 -1.10 -22.74
N THR A 28 -22.61 0.10 -22.75
CA THR A 28 -21.35 0.41 -22.06
C THR A 28 -21.44 0.13 -20.55
N LYS A 29 -22.56 0.48 -19.91
CA LYS A 29 -22.80 0.20 -18.49
C LYS A 29 -22.94 -1.29 -18.17
N ILE A 30 -23.43 -2.10 -19.11
CA ILE A 30 -23.63 -3.54 -18.90
C ILE A 30 -22.27 -4.25 -18.83
N GLU A 31 -21.33 -3.87 -19.69
CA GLU A 31 -20.02 -4.50 -19.72
C GLU A 31 -19.12 -4.05 -18.57
N ASN A 32 -19.22 -2.78 -18.16
CA ASN A 32 -18.56 -2.25 -16.96
C ASN A 32 -17.06 -2.55 -16.90
N THR A 33 -16.34 -2.27 -17.98
CA THR A 33 -14.88 -2.44 -18.09
C THR A 33 -14.20 -1.12 -18.42
N LEU A 34 -12.91 -1.00 -18.11
CA LEU A 34 -12.14 0.19 -18.45
C LEU A 34 -12.14 0.45 -19.96
N ASP A 35 -11.80 -0.57 -20.75
CA ASP A 35 -11.74 -0.50 -22.21
C ASP A 35 -13.05 0.01 -22.83
N THR A 36 -14.20 -0.43 -22.31
CA THR A 36 -15.51 -0.04 -22.86
C THR A 36 -15.86 1.40 -22.55
N TYR A 37 -15.50 1.89 -21.36
CA TYR A 37 -15.68 3.29 -21.00
C TYR A 37 -14.73 4.21 -21.77
N GLU A 38 -13.48 3.80 -21.96
CA GLU A 38 -12.50 4.55 -22.76
C GLU A 38 -12.92 4.62 -24.24
N GLU A 39 -13.36 3.50 -24.82
CA GLU A 39 -13.90 3.45 -26.18
C GLU A 39 -15.15 4.34 -26.32
N PHE A 40 -16.05 4.32 -25.33
CA PHE A 40 -17.25 5.16 -25.34
C PHE A 40 -16.89 6.65 -25.34
N LEU A 41 -15.95 7.10 -24.50
CA LEU A 41 -15.50 8.49 -24.46
C LEU A 41 -14.76 8.90 -25.75
N PHE A 42 -13.94 8.00 -26.30
CA PHE A 42 -13.22 8.23 -27.55
C PHE A 42 -14.18 8.45 -28.73
N ASN A 43 -15.22 7.62 -28.83
CA ASN A 43 -16.21 7.70 -29.90
C ASN A 43 -17.27 8.80 -29.67
N ASN A 44 -17.43 9.29 -28.44
CA ASN A 44 -18.45 10.29 -28.06
C ASN A 44 -17.86 11.44 -27.21
N PRO A 45 -16.96 12.28 -27.75
CA PRO A 45 -16.20 13.27 -26.96
C PRO A 45 -17.04 14.36 -26.28
N GLU A 46 -18.20 14.69 -26.87
CA GLU A 46 -19.16 15.72 -26.39
C GLU A 46 -20.41 15.10 -25.74
N THR A 47 -20.31 13.87 -25.24
CA THR A 47 -21.44 13.17 -24.60
C THR A 47 -21.87 13.83 -23.29
N GLU A 48 -23.18 13.90 -23.06
CA GLU A 48 -23.75 14.34 -21.77
C GLU A 48 -23.40 13.39 -20.61
N HIS A 49 -22.98 12.15 -20.92
CA HIS A 49 -22.63 11.14 -19.92
C HIS A 49 -21.16 11.21 -19.46
N LYS A 50 -20.38 12.19 -19.94
CA LYS A 50 -18.92 12.25 -19.74
C LYS A 50 -18.52 12.12 -18.27
N ASP A 51 -19.15 12.89 -17.39
CA ASP A 51 -18.85 12.86 -15.95
C ASP A 51 -19.21 11.51 -15.31
N SER A 52 -20.31 10.89 -15.75
CA SER A 52 -20.70 9.55 -15.27
C SER A 52 -19.70 8.49 -15.69
N VAL A 53 -19.21 8.54 -16.94
CA VAL A 53 -18.21 7.59 -17.44
C VAL A 53 -16.88 7.77 -16.72
N LEU A 54 -16.43 9.02 -16.52
CA LEU A 54 -15.20 9.32 -15.77
C LEU A 54 -15.27 8.85 -14.30
N LEU A 55 -16.45 8.94 -13.68
CA LEU A 55 -16.69 8.39 -12.34
C LEU A 55 -16.56 6.86 -12.33
N LEU A 56 -17.14 6.17 -13.31
CA LEU A 56 -17.06 4.70 -13.40
C LEU A 56 -15.63 4.22 -13.67
N ILE A 57 -14.89 4.88 -14.56
CA ILE A 57 -13.45 4.61 -14.79
C ILE A 57 -12.69 4.71 -13.47
N ARG A 58 -12.90 5.80 -12.72
CA ARG A 58 -12.23 6.03 -11.43
C ARG A 58 -12.57 4.95 -10.40
N GLU A 59 -13.81 4.51 -10.36
CA GLU A 59 -14.23 3.45 -9.44
C GLU A 59 -13.62 2.10 -9.81
N LEU A 60 -13.55 1.76 -11.11
CA LEU A 60 -12.86 0.55 -11.57
C LEU A 60 -11.35 0.60 -11.24
N ASP A 61 -10.69 1.72 -11.47
CA ASP A 61 -9.30 1.92 -11.09
C ASP A 61 -9.09 1.78 -9.58
N TRP A 62 -10.03 2.29 -8.77
CA TRP A 62 -9.97 2.13 -7.33
C TRP A 62 -10.10 0.66 -6.93
N GLN A 63 -11.08 -0.07 -7.49
CA GLN A 63 -11.26 -1.49 -7.24
C GLN A 63 -10.03 -2.31 -7.64
N PHE A 64 -9.40 -2.00 -8.77
CA PHE A 64 -8.14 -2.61 -9.16
C PHE A 64 -7.03 -2.31 -8.14
N ALA A 65 -6.88 -1.04 -7.75
CA ALA A 65 -5.81 -0.65 -6.83
C ALA A 65 -5.92 -1.34 -5.48
N LYS A 66 -7.11 -1.36 -4.87
CA LYS A 66 -7.34 -2.01 -3.57
C LYS A 66 -7.26 -3.54 -3.58
N THR A 67 -7.50 -4.19 -4.73
CA THR A 67 -7.44 -5.66 -4.85
C THR A 67 -6.10 -6.17 -5.36
N SER A 68 -5.22 -5.29 -5.86
CA SER A 68 -3.90 -5.65 -6.37
C SER A 68 -2.95 -6.21 -5.31
N ASN A 69 -3.22 -5.95 -4.02
CA ASN A 69 -2.35 -6.22 -2.88
C ASN A 69 -0.93 -5.66 -3.06
N LYS A 70 -0.78 -4.56 -3.80
CA LYS A 70 0.52 -3.94 -4.08
C LYS A 70 0.52 -2.47 -3.71
N VAL A 71 1.41 -2.09 -2.80
CA VAL A 71 1.63 -0.70 -2.37
C VAL A 71 1.87 0.23 -3.57
N ALA A 72 2.69 -0.22 -4.54
CA ALA A 72 3.00 0.56 -5.74
C ALA A 72 1.78 0.91 -6.62
N ILE A 73 0.74 0.06 -6.63
CA ILE A 73 -0.47 0.32 -7.41
C ILE A 73 -1.35 1.35 -6.68
N LEU A 74 -1.42 1.33 -5.35
CA LEU A 74 -2.09 2.38 -4.58
C LEU A 74 -1.41 3.75 -4.79
N ASP A 75 -0.08 3.78 -4.84
CA ASP A 75 0.68 5.01 -5.13
C ASP A 75 0.39 5.53 -6.53
N SER A 76 0.38 4.65 -7.53
CA SER A 76 0.04 5.00 -8.91
C SER A 76 -1.39 5.54 -9.01
N PHE A 77 -2.33 4.96 -8.26
CA PHE A 77 -3.71 5.42 -8.19
C PHE A 77 -3.84 6.83 -7.58
N LEU A 78 -3.13 7.11 -6.48
CA LEU A 78 -3.12 8.46 -5.87
C LEU A 78 -2.48 9.51 -6.79
N LEU A 79 -1.49 9.14 -7.60
CA LEU A 79 -0.93 10.02 -8.62
C LEU A 79 -1.92 10.34 -9.73
N LYS A 80 -2.77 9.37 -10.12
CA LYS A 80 -3.82 9.55 -11.13
C LYS A 80 -4.99 10.41 -10.60
N TYR A 81 -5.29 10.33 -9.30
CA TYR A 81 -6.43 11.02 -8.67
C TYR A 81 -6.03 11.85 -7.43
N PRO A 82 -5.16 12.87 -7.58
CA PRO A 82 -4.54 13.55 -6.45
C PRO A 82 -5.48 14.46 -5.66
N GLU A 83 -6.63 14.85 -6.19
CA GLU A 83 -7.55 15.78 -5.50
C GLU A 83 -8.58 15.09 -4.60
N ASN A 84 -8.73 13.77 -4.71
CA ASN A 84 -9.78 13.06 -3.97
C ASN A 84 -9.29 12.70 -2.54
N LYS A 85 -9.80 13.43 -1.54
CA LYS A 85 -9.47 13.20 -0.14
C LYS A 85 -9.89 11.81 0.37
N GLU A 86 -11.02 11.29 -0.06
CA GLU A 86 -11.54 9.99 0.40
C GLU A 86 -10.60 8.84 0.01
N TYR A 87 -10.01 8.91 -1.19
CA TYR A 87 -9.00 7.95 -1.62
C TYR A 87 -7.71 8.08 -0.84
N LYS A 88 -7.25 9.31 -0.55
CA LYS A 88 -6.06 9.51 0.28
C LYS A 88 -6.25 8.91 1.67
N ASP A 89 -7.39 9.17 2.30
CA ASP A 89 -7.73 8.62 3.61
C ASP A 89 -7.77 7.09 3.55
N SER A 90 -8.43 6.50 2.54
CA SER A 90 -8.49 5.04 2.37
C SER A 90 -7.11 4.42 2.16
N VAL A 91 -6.28 5.01 1.29
CA VAL A 91 -4.93 4.53 0.99
C VAL A 91 -4.00 4.64 2.21
N SER A 92 -4.14 5.68 3.05
CA SER A 92 -3.36 5.81 4.28
C SER A 92 -3.61 4.68 5.29
N VAL A 93 -4.79 4.05 5.25
CA VAL A 93 -5.12 2.88 6.07
C VAL A 93 -4.65 1.59 5.40
N LEU A 94 -4.78 1.46 4.08
CA LEU A 94 -4.43 0.24 3.35
C LEU A 94 -2.93 0.02 3.21
N LYS A 95 -2.14 1.07 2.93
CA LYS A 95 -0.69 0.93 2.68
C LYS A 95 0.07 0.27 3.84
N PRO A 96 -0.10 0.68 5.12
CA PRO A 96 0.58 0.02 6.23
C PRO A 96 0.15 -1.43 6.43
N MET A 97 -1.09 -1.79 6.08
CA MET A 97 -1.56 -3.18 6.18
C MET A 97 -0.86 -4.07 5.15
N LEU A 98 -0.84 -3.65 3.88
CA LEU A 98 -0.19 -4.39 2.81
C LEU A 98 1.33 -4.47 2.99
N ALA A 99 1.97 -3.37 3.38
CA ALA A 99 3.41 -3.35 3.63
C ALA A 99 3.80 -4.27 4.80
N TRP A 100 2.92 -4.44 5.80
CA TRP A 100 3.13 -5.41 6.85
C TRP A 100 3.03 -6.85 6.34
N GLU A 101 2.03 -7.15 5.50
CA GLU A 101 1.88 -8.47 4.89
C GLU A 101 3.12 -8.84 4.05
N GLU A 102 3.58 -7.91 3.21
CA GLU A 102 4.82 -8.04 2.42
C GLU A 102 6.04 -8.29 3.33
N ALA A 103 6.20 -7.52 4.41
CA ALA A 103 7.29 -7.72 5.36
C ALA A 103 7.20 -9.08 6.08
N VAL A 104 5.99 -9.58 6.35
CA VAL A 104 5.76 -10.92 6.93
C VAL A 104 6.10 -12.03 5.94
N GLU A 105 5.78 -11.85 4.67
CA GLU A 105 6.08 -12.81 3.60
C GLU A 105 7.59 -12.89 3.31
N GLU A 106 8.25 -11.75 3.14
CA GLU A 106 9.70 -11.69 2.89
C GLU A 106 10.52 -12.08 4.12
N ASN A 107 10.05 -11.72 5.33
CA ASN A 107 10.62 -12.12 6.61
C ASN A 107 12.14 -11.88 6.73
N THR A 108 12.60 -10.71 6.32
CA THR A 108 14.01 -10.27 6.46
C THR A 108 14.13 -9.12 7.46
N VAL A 109 15.33 -8.92 8.02
CA VAL A 109 15.55 -7.78 8.93
C VAL A 109 15.37 -6.45 8.20
N ASP A 110 15.83 -6.36 6.96
CA ASP A 110 15.80 -5.12 6.19
C ASP A 110 14.36 -4.71 5.84
N ILE A 111 13.50 -5.65 5.46
CA ILE A 111 12.10 -5.31 5.15
C ILE A 111 11.32 -4.87 6.39
N TYR A 112 11.56 -5.49 7.56
CA TYR A 112 10.94 -5.06 8.80
C TYR A 112 11.43 -3.68 9.27
N ARG A 113 12.71 -3.37 9.07
CA ARG A 113 13.25 -2.02 9.34
C ARG A 113 12.61 -1.00 8.43
N LYS A 114 12.60 -1.26 7.11
CA LYS A 114 11.95 -0.40 6.13
C LYS A 114 10.49 -0.15 6.48
N PHE A 115 9.76 -1.20 6.86
CA PHE A 115 8.37 -1.09 7.31
C PHE A 115 8.22 -0.13 8.50
N MET A 116 9.08 -0.24 9.52
CA MET A 116 9.03 0.66 10.68
C MET A 116 9.40 2.10 10.34
N ASP A 117 10.32 2.31 9.39
CA ASP A 117 10.73 3.63 8.94
C ASP A 117 9.65 4.31 8.09
N ASP A 118 9.02 3.55 7.18
CA ASP A 118 7.95 4.04 6.32
C ASP A 118 6.64 4.28 7.09
N TYR A 119 6.37 3.48 8.13
CA TYR A 119 5.11 3.48 8.89
C TYR A 119 5.33 3.50 10.42
N PRO A 120 5.94 4.54 10.97
CA PRO A 120 6.35 4.60 12.39
C PRO A 120 5.18 4.60 13.38
N GLU A 121 3.97 4.97 12.93
CA GLU A 121 2.75 4.97 13.74
C GLU A 121 1.94 3.67 13.62
N SER A 122 2.42 2.69 12.84
CA SER A 122 1.72 1.43 12.64
C SER A 122 1.67 0.61 13.93
N GLN A 123 0.51 0.03 14.23
CA GLN A 123 0.34 -0.94 15.32
C GLN A 123 1.25 -2.17 15.19
N ASN A 124 1.80 -2.42 13.99
CA ASN A 124 2.67 -3.57 13.72
C ASN A 124 4.15 -3.30 13.98
N CYS A 125 4.57 -2.09 14.38
CA CYS A 125 5.98 -1.79 14.67
C CYS A 125 6.56 -2.70 15.76
N ASP A 126 5.81 -2.98 16.83
CA ASP A 126 6.26 -3.92 17.87
C ASP A 126 6.30 -5.37 17.36
N GLY A 127 5.42 -5.71 16.40
CA GLY A 127 5.48 -6.98 15.69
C GLY A 127 6.75 -7.12 14.86
N ALA A 128 7.12 -6.08 14.12
CA ALA A 128 8.35 -6.00 13.32
C ALA A 128 9.60 -6.16 14.19
N LYS A 129 9.67 -5.45 15.34
CA LYS A 129 10.77 -5.60 16.31
C LYS A 129 10.92 -7.04 16.79
N ARG A 130 9.83 -7.69 17.20
CA ARG A 130 9.85 -9.10 17.64
C ARG A 130 10.30 -10.05 16.53
N LYS A 131 9.92 -9.77 15.28
CA LYS A 131 10.36 -10.58 14.13
C LYS A 131 11.86 -10.41 13.86
N ILE A 132 12.37 -9.19 13.87
CA ILE A 132 13.82 -8.90 13.76
C ILE A 132 14.60 -9.60 14.87
N GLU A 133 14.14 -9.46 16.11
CA GLU A 133 14.74 -10.10 17.29
C GLU A 133 14.81 -11.62 17.11
N LYS A 134 13.72 -12.24 16.68
CA LYS A 134 13.69 -13.68 16.39
C LYS A 134 14.65 -14.09 15.27
N ILE A 135 14.72 -13.33 14.18
CA ILE A 135 15.63 -13.63 13.06
C ILE A 135 17.08 -13.57 13.53
N LYS A 136 17.47 -12.47 14.20
CA LYS A 136 18.80 -12.31 14.79
C LYS A 136 19.14 -13.43 15.77
N TRP A 137 18.17 -13.83 16.60
CA TRP A 137 18.36 -14.92 17.55
C TRP A 137 18.68 -16.26 16.87
N GLU A 138 17.93 -16.62 15.83
CA GLU A 138 18.19 -17.85 15.07
C GLU A 138 19.56 -17.81 14.37
N GLU A 139 19.98 -16.64 13.90
CA GLU A 139 21.31 -16.45 13.31
C GLU A 139 22.44 -16.65 14.33
N VAL A 140 22.34 -16.00 15.49
CA VAL A 140 23.33 -16.12 16.57
C VAL A 140 23.44 -17.57 17.05
N LYS A 141 22.31 -18.26 17.24
CA LYS A 141 22.32 -19.70 17.59
C LYS A 141 23.01 -20.56 16.55
N LYS A 142 22.80 -20.26 15.27
CA LYS A 142 23.39 -21.00 14.16
C LYS A 142 24.91 -20.81 14.10
N ILE A 143 25.40 -19.59 14.32
CA ILE A 143 26.83 -19.28 14.31
C ILE A 143 27.51 -19.82 15.58
N ASN A 144 26.81 -19.75 16.70
CA ASN A 144 27.19 -20.28 18.01
C ASN A 144 28.55 -19.75 18.53
N LYS A 145 28.82 -18.46 18.31
CA LYS A 145 29.99 -17.77 18.87
C LYS A 145 29.58 -16.94 20.06
N LYS A 146 30.44 -16.96 21.09
CA LYS A 146 30.20 -16.27 22.35
C LYS A 146 30.03 -14.77 22.15
N GLU A 147 30.82 -14.18 21.27
CA GLU A 147 30.82 -12.76 20.93
C GLU A 147 29.46 -12.32 20.34
N ASP A 148 28.90 -13.12 19.42
CA ASP A 148 27.62 -12.81 18.76
C ASP A 148 26.45 -12.88 19.75
N TYR A 149 26.48 -13.83 20.70
CA TYR A 149 25.51 -13.85 21.80
C TYR A 149 25.62 -12.61 22.68
N ILE A 150 26.83 -12.17 23.02
CA ILE A 150 27.03 -10.99 23.86
C ILE A 150 26.49 -9.74 23.16
N GLU A 151 26.77 -9.56 21.87
CA GLU A 151 26.24 -8.44 21.08
C GLU A 151 24.71 -8.45 21.03
N PHE A 152 24.12 -9.61 20.73
CA PHE A 152 22.66 -9.76 20.73
C PHE A 152 22.05 -9.43 22.10
N LEU A 153 22.59 -10.01 23.16
CA LEU A 153 22.14 -9.82 24.53
C LEU A 153 22.30 -8.38 25.04
N ALA A 154 23.20 -7.58 24.46
CA ALA A 154 23.33 -6.16 24.78
C ALA A 154 22.15 -5.31 24.28
N ASP A 155 21.50 -5.74 23.19
CA ASP A 155 20.41 -5.02 22.51
C ASP A 155 19.03 -5.40 23.09
N VAL A 156 18.88 -6.63 23.59
CA VAL A 156 17.61 -7.16 24.09
C VAL A 156 17.58 -7.41 25.59
N SER A 157 16.40 -7.24 26.19
CA SER A 157 16.17 -7.58 27.61
C SER A 157 16.60 -9.02 27.90
N LEU A 158 17.73 -9.15 28.61
CA LEU A 158 18.51 -10.37 28.82
C LEU A 158 17.73 -11.60 29.28
N LYS A 159 16.67 -11.37 30.05
CA LYS A 159 16.01 -12.44 30.82
C LYS A 159 15.38 -13.52 29.94
N ASN A 160 14.98 -13.20 28.72
CA ASN A 160 14.23 -14.14 27.88
C ASN A 160 15.10 -15.11 27.09
N TYR A 161 16.40 -14.81 26.92
CA TYR A 161 17.29 -15.56 26.03
C TYR A 161 18.37 -16.35 26.77
N ILE A 162 18.83 -15.85 27.92
CA ILE A 162 19.98 -16.40 28.62
C ILE A 162 19.80 -17.88 29.02
N ASP A 163 18.58 -18.28 29.40
CA ASP A 163 18.25 -19.65 29.81
C ASP A 163 18.32 -20.65 28.65
N SER A 164 18.33 -20.17 27.40
CA SER A 164 18.35 -20.99 26.18
C SER A 164 19.74 -21.12 25.54
N ILE A 165 20.78 -20.57 26.18
CA ILE A 165 22.16 -20.62 25.68
C ILE A 165 22.93 -21.72 26.41
N ASP A 166 23.41 -22.71 25.66
CA ASP A 166 24.24 -23.81 26.20
C ASP A 166 25.71 -23.42 26.46
N ILE A 167 26.09 -22.18 26.14
CA ILE A 167 27.42 -21.63 26.40
C ILE A 167 27.48 -21.02 27.80
N LYS A 168 28.53 -21.36 28.55
CA LYS A 168 28.81 -20.72 29.84
C LYS A 168 29.41 -19.33 29.64
N PHE A 169 28.75 -18.32 30.20
CA PHE A 169 29.30 -16.97 30.32
C PHE A 169 29.92 -16.72 31.70
N GLU A 170 30.92 -15.87 31.73
CA GLU A 170 31.56 -15.30 32.91
C GLU A 170 31.28 -13.80 32.94
N PHE A 171 31.27 -13.19 34.12
CA PHE A 171 31.05 -11.74 34.27
C PHE A 171 32.00 -10.91 33.38
N LYS A 172 33.26 -11.35 33.25
CA LYS A 172 34.28 -10.67 32.42
C LYS A 172 33.88 -10.50 30.95
N ASP A 173 33.01 -11.37 30.44
CA ASP A 173 32.58 -11.34 29.04
C ASP A 173 31.66 -10.16 28.74
N PHE A 174 31.00 -9.62 29.77
CA PHE A 174 30.05 -8.50 29.64
C PHE A 174 30.60 -7.15 30.11
N VAL A 175 31.85 -7.10 30.60
CA VAL A 175 32.43 -5.88 31.21
C VAL A 175 32.46 -4.69 30.24
N GLY A 176 32.63 -4.92 28.94
CA GLY A 176 32.57 -3.88 27.91
C GLY A 176 31.16 -3.41 27.53
N TYR A 177 30.14 -4.18 27.89
CA TYR A 177 28.73 -3.91 27.60
C TYR A 177 27.95 -3.41 28.82
N ALA A 178 28.54 -3.48 30.03
CA ALA A 178 27.93 -3.05 31.29
C ALA A 178 27.53 -1.57 31.35
N VAL A 179 28.05 -0.72 30.45
CA VAL A 179 27.69 0.72 30.41
C VAL A 179 26.25 0.94 29.90
N SER A 180 25.66 -0.01 29.16
CA SER A 180 24.25 0.04 28.72
C SER A 180 23.28 -0.71 29.65
N PHE A 181 23.79 -1.49 30.61
CA PHE A 181 22.97 -2.24 31.55
C PHE A 181 22.74 -1.44 32.82
N ASP A 182 21.66 -0.67 32.84
CA ASP A 182 21.16 -0.03 34.07
C ASP A 182 20.56 -1.13 34.97
N PHE A 183 21.43 -1.87 35.67
CA PHE A 183 21.04 -2.85 36.67
C PHE A 183 20.39 -2.09 37.81
N LYS A 184 19.06 -1.93 37.79
CA LYS A 184 18.31 -1.54 38.98
C LYS A 184 18.45 -2.68 39.99
N GLU A 185 19.49 -2.62 40.80
CA GLU A 185 19.59 -3.40 42.02
C GLU A 185 18.30 -3.17 42.80
N LYS A 186 17.50 -4.23 42.95
CA LYS A 186 16.55 -4.29 44.06
C LYS A 186 17.38 -4.34 45.33
N THR A 187 17.69 -3.17 45.88
CA THR A 187 18.13 -3.07 47.28
C THR A 187 17.02 -3.70 48.11
N LYS A 188 17.27 -4.91 48.64
CA LYS A 188 16.47 -5.42 49.75
C LYS A 188 16.74 -4.48 50.92
N GLY A 189 15.81 -3.56 51.15
CA GLY A 189 15.76 -2.77 52.38
C GLY A 189 15.59 -3.72 53.57
N GLY A 190 16.38 -3.46 54.61
CA GLY A 190 16.44 -4.22 55.85
C GLY A 190 15.27 -3.98 56.78
#